data_AF-A0A2A5V3W2-F1
#
_entry.id   AF-A0A2A5V3W2-F1
#
_cell.length_a   1.000
_cell.length_b   1.000
_cell.length_c   1.000
_cell.angle_alpha   90.00
_cell.angle_beta   90.00
_cell.angle_gamma   90.00
#
_symmetry.space_group_name_H-M   'P 1'
#
loop_
_entity.id
_entity.type
_entity.pdbx_description
1 polymer ?
#
loop_
_entity_poly.entity_id
_entity_poly.type
_entity_poly.pdbx_seq_one_letter_code
_entity_poly.pdbx_strand_id
1 'polypeptide(L)'
;MNSDKDFKSYLLVSPKKIAILVKEELNPKEIYKKEIFVHTESNSINLEFLSHFLDENIFKIEKTFKRFIKNIYLIIDTNDFLPIKISIRKKDHNNTIDTKNLIYLLNEAKDQCQKTLENQRIVHTTIENYLIDNISYSSLPENKECGNFSLDIKFICISDKFIKNLENILKRYHISVNQAVSVEYLNQYFSQNEHKIFDMAEKIISGCNENEIIFSNKSSKNKGFFEKFFNLFS
;
A
#
# COMPACT_ATOMS: atom_id res chain seq x y z
N MET A 1 5.07 15.87 33.39
CA MET A 1 4.23 15.03 32.52
C MET A 1 4.82 15.14 31.13
N ASN A 2 5.53 14.09 30.66
CA ASN A 2 6.08 14.12 29.31
C ASN A 2 4.90 14.05 28.34
N SER A 3 4.78 15.05 27.46
CA SER A 3 4.01 14.92 26.23
C SER A 3 4.69 13.82 25.43
N ASP A 4 4.22 12.60 25.63
CA ASP A 4 4.79 11.43 25.01
C ASP A 4 4.43 11.47 23.51
N LYS A 5 5.17 12.26 22.73
CA LYS A 5 4.95 12.40 21.28
C LYS A 5 5.15 11.06 20.61
N ASP A 6 4.08 10.52 20.04
CA ASP A 6 4.15 9.35 19.18
C ASP A 6 4.87 9.68 17.86
N PHE A 7 5.36 8.65 17.19
CA PHE A 7 6.15 8.79 15.97
C PHE A 7 5.74 7.78 14.90
N LYS A 8 5.91 8.19 13.65
CA LYS A 8 5.77 7.34 12.46
C LYS A 8 7.14 6.94 11.95
N SER A 9 7.28 5.67 11.60
CA SER A 9 8.52 5.12 11.04
C SER A 9 8.31 4.73 9.58
N TYR A 10 9.31 5.00 8.76
CA TYR A 10 9.34 4.70 7.33
C TYR A 10 10.64 3.97 6.99
N LEU A 11 10.56 2.96 6.15
CA LEU A 11 11.71 2.20 5.66
C LEU A 11 11.70 2.19 4.13
N LEU A 12 12.69 2.85 3.54
CA LEU A 12 13.01 2.77 2.12
C LEU A 12 13.91 1.57 1.88
N VAL A 13 13.50 0.71 0.95
CA VAL A 13 14.29 -0.42 0.49
C VAL A 13 14.42 -0.36 -1.03
N SER A 14 15.67 -0.22 -1.50
CA SER A 14 16.02 -0.28 -2.91
C SER A 14 17.31 -1.08 -3.12
N PRO A 15 17.61 -1.53 -4.35
CA PRO A 15 18.85 -2.23 -4.67
C PRO A 15 20.11 -1.41 -4.35
N LYS A 16 20.01 -0.08 -4.40
CA LYS A 16 21.15 0.84 -4.26
C LYS A 16 21.13 1.66 -2.97
N LYS A 17 20.01 1.69 -2.25
CA LYS A 17 19.83 2.52 -1.07
C LYS A 17 18.86 1.88 -0.08
N ILE A 18 19.26 1.86 1.18
CA ILE A 18 18.37 1.55 2.30
C ILE A 18 18.36 2.74 3.23
N ALA A 19 17.18 3.15 3.68
CA ALA A 19 17.06 4.25 4.61
C ALA A 19 15.89 4.07 5.56
N ILE A 20 16.08 4.45 6.82
CA ILE A 20 15.03 4.52 7.83
C ILE A 20 14.84 5.96 8.27
N LEU A 21 13.59 6.39 8.33
CA LEU A 21 13.19 7.73 8.75
C LEU A 21 12.14 7.61 9.85
N VAL A 22 12.28 8.43 10.89
CA VAL A 22 11.29 8.59 11.94
C VAL A 22 10.86 10.04 11.99
N LYS A 23 9.54 10.27 12.00
CA LYS A 23 8.92 11.59 12.12
C LYS A 23 8.01 11.64 13.35
N GLU A 24 7.95 12.80 14.00
CA GLU A 24 6.92 13.08 15.02
C GLU A 24 5.51 12.97 14.39
N GLU A 25 4.54 12.41 15.12
CA GLU A 25 3.21 12.18 14.55
C GLU A 25 2.36 13.46 14.42
N LEU A 26 2.39 14.33 15.44
CA LEU A 26 1.56 15.55 15.49
C LEU A 26 2.10 16.69 14.63
N ASN A 27 3.41 16.73 14.44
CA ASN A 27 4.08 17.69 13.58
C ASN A 27 5.19 16.90 12.87
N PRO A 28 5.04 16.53 11.58
CA PRO A 28 5.87 15.55 10.87
C PRO A 28 7.30 16.04 10.58
N LYS A 29 7.96 16.52 11.62
CA LYS A 29 9.37 16.87 11.66
C LYS A 29 10.18 15.57 11.71
N GLU A 30 11.18 15.49 10.84
CA GLU A 30 12.19 14.44 10.86
C GLU A 30 12.93 14.49 12.22
N ILE A 31 12.81 13.42 13.02
CA ILE A 31 13.49 13.29 14.33
C ILE A 31 14.62 12.26 14.30
N TYR A 32 14.63 11.38 13.31
CA TYR A 32 15.73 10.46 13.06
C TYR A 32 15.78 10.12 11.57
N LYS A 33 16.99 10.11 10.99
CA LYS A 33 17.21 9.61 9.64
C LYS A 33 18.55 8.90 9.58
N LYS A 34 18.56 7.67 9.05
CA LYS A 34 19.79 6.99 8.65
C LYS A 34 19.62 6.43 7.25
N GLU A 35 20.66 6.55 6.45
CA GLU A 35 20.71 5.96 5.12
C GLU A 35 22.09 5.32 4.88
N ILE A 36 22.08 4.31 4.02
CA ILE A 36 23.26 3.63 3.53
C ILE A 36 23.09 3.36 2.04
N PHE A 37 24.19 3.47 1.29
CA PHE A 37 24.23 3.12 -0.12
C PHE A 37 24.79 1.72 -0.28
N VAL A 38 24.16 0.94 -1.14
CA VAL A 38 24.57 -0.43 -1.44
C VAL A 38 25.30 -0.41 -2.77
N HIS A 39 26.60 -0.71 -2.74
CA HIS A 39 27.42 -0.77 -3.94
C HIS A 39 27.39 -2.21 -4.48
N THR A 40 26.38 -2.51 -5.30
CA THR A 40 26.25 -3.82 -5.97
C THR A 40 25.90 -3.60 -7.44
N GLU A 41 26.36 -4.51 -8.30
CA GLU A 41 25.93 -4.56 -9.71
C GLU A 41 24.53 -5.18 -9.87
N SER A 42 24.01 -5.84 -8.82
CA SER A 42 22.68 -6.43 -8.85
C SER A 42 21.60 -5.36 -8.73
N ASN A 43 20.54 -5.54 -9.53
CA ASN A 43 19.31 -4.77 -9.42
C ASN A 43 18.30 -5.38 -8.44
N SER A 44 18.69 -6.44 -7.70
CA SER A 44 17.86 -7.03 -6.65
C SER A 44 18.16 -6.40 -5.28
N ILE A 45 17.13 -6.25 -4.46
CA ILE A 45 17.28 -5.85 -3.06
C ILE A 45 18.05 -6.92 -2.26
N ASN A 46 19.14 -6.53 -1.60
CA ASN A 46 19.92 -7.42 -0.74
C ASN A 46 19.28 -7.51 0.68
N LEU A 47 18.60 -8.62 0.94
CA LEU A 47 17.88 -8.86 2.21
C LEU A 47 18.80 -9.07 3.42
N GLU A 48 20.01 -9.59 3.21
CA GLU A 48 21.01 -9.77 4.27
C GLU A 48 21.53 -8.40 4.73
N PHE A 49 21.88 -7.54 3.76
CA PHE A 49 22.30 -6.17 4.03
C PHE A 49 21.20 -5.35 4.71
N LEU A 50 19.94 -5.54 4.28
CA LEU A 50 18.78 -4.95 4.96
C LEU A 50 18.70 -5.40 6.42
N SER A 51 18.86 -6.69 6.70
CA SER A 51 18.79 -7.23 8.07
C SER A 51 19.86 -6.59 8.96
N HIS A 52 21.11 -6.52 8.51
CA HIS A 52 22.19 -5.87 9.25
C HIS A 52 21.93 -4.37 9.49
N PHE A 53 21.43 -3.66 8.48
CA PHE A 53 21.06 -2.26 8.63
C PHE A 53 19.96 -2.06 9.69
N LEU A 54 18.97 -2.95 9.73
CA LEU A 54 17.87 -2.87 10.70
C LEU A 54 18.33 -3.21 12.13
N ASP A 55 19.17 -4.22 12.32
CA ASP A 55 19.75 -4.58 13.63
C ASP A 55 20.41 -3.37 14.29
N GLU A 56 21.19 -2.62 13.52
CA GLU A 56 21.88 -1.45 14.05
C GLU A 56 20.94 -0.28 14.39
N ASN A 57 19.93 -0.03 13.55
CA ASN A 57 19.17 1.21 13.62
C ASN A 57 17.91 1.11 14.46
N ILE A 58 17.21 -0.03 14.46
CA ILE A 58 16.00 -0.22 15.26
C ILE A 58 16.33 -0.05 16.74
N PHE A 59 17.33 -0.77 17.25
CA PHE A 59 17.72 -0.67 18.66
C PHE A 59 18.16 0.75 19.06
N LYS A 60 18.90 1.45 18.17
CA LYS A 60 19.31 2.85 18.39
C LYS A 60 18.10 3.79 18.48
N ILE A 61 17.13 3.65 17.58
CA ILE A 61 15.90 4.44 17.56
C ILE A 61 15.13 4.21 18.88
N GLU A 62 14.85 2.95 19.22
CA GLU A 62 14.04 2.61 20.39
C GLU A 62 14.69 3.07 21.70
N LYS A 63 16.01 2.94 21.82
CA LYS A 63 16.76 3.43 22.99
C LYS A 63 16.73 4.96 23.09
N THR A 64 16.85 5.65 21.96
CA THR A 64 16.85 7.13 21.91
C THR A 64 15.49 7.68 22.31
N PHE A 65 14.41 7.11 21.80
CA PHE A 65 13.04 7.58 22.05
C PHE A 65 12.35 6.89 23.23
N LYS A 66 13.02 5.91 23.86
CA LYS A 66 12.51 5.10 24.97
C LYS A 66 11.15 4.45 24.67
N ARG A 67 10.93 4.04 23.42
CA ARG A 67 9.69 3.41 22.93
C ARG A 67 9.99 2.45 21.80
N PHE A 68 9.18 1.40 21.70
CA PHE A 68 9.27 0.42 20.62
C PHE A 68 8.66 0.95 19.32
N ILE A 69 9.31 0.59 18.20
CA ILE A 69 8.70 0.75 16.88
C ILE A 69 7.66 -0.38 16.76
N LYS A 70 6.37 -0.04 16.74
CA LYS A 70 5.31 -1.06 16.58
C LYS A 70 5.02 -1.34 15.11
N ASN A 71 5.03 -0.28 14.31
CA ASN A 71 4.60 -0.30 12.93
C ASN A 71 5.55 0.50 12.05
N ILE A 72 5.68 0.10 10.79
CA ILE A 72 6.49 0.80 9.80
C ILE A 72 5.79 0.86 8.44
N TYR A 73 5.98 1.97 7.73
CA TYR A 73 5.57 2.11 6.34
C TYR A 73 6.74 1.71 5.43
N LEU A 74 6.49 0.79 4.51
CA LEU A 74 7.49 0.36 3.52
C LEU A 74 7.41 1.22 2.27
N ILE A 75 8.56 1.72 1.82
CA ILE A 75 8.73 2.40 0.55
C ILE A 75 9.67 1.53 -0.28
N ILE A 76 9.18 0.99 -1.38
CA ILE A 76 9.87 -0.06 -2.13
C ILE A 76 10.19 0.47 -3.51
N ASP A 77 11.47 0.46 -3.85
CA ASP A 77 11.98 0.86 -5.15
C ASP A 77 12.56 -0.38 -5.84
N THR A 78 11.77 -0.97 -6.73
CA THR A 78 12.13 -2.15 -7.52
C THR A 78 11.36 -2.13 -8.84
N ASN A 79 11.90 -2.80 -9.85
CA ASN A 79 11.25 -3.00 -11.14
C ASN A 79 10.30 -4.22 -11.15
N ASP A 80 10.16 -4.92 -10.02
CA ASP A 80 9.33 -6.13 -9.90
C ASP A 80 7.83 -5.84 -9.75
N PHE A 81 7.42 -4.56 -9.75
CA PHE A 81 6.02 -4.19 -9.71
C PHE A 81 5.35 -4.48 -11.06
N LEU A 82 4.18 -5.10 -11.00
CA LEU A 82 3.36 -5.45 -12.16
C LEU A 82 2.10 -4.57 -12.19
N PRO A 83 2.00 -3.60 -13.10
CA PRO A 83 0.79 -2.84 -13.31
C PRO A 83 -0.23 -3.67 -14.12
N ILE A 84 -1.48 -3.72 -13.67
CA ILE A 84 -2.60 -4.39 -14.35
C ILE A 84 -3.74 -3.41 -14.47
N LYS A 85 -4.38 -3.36 -15.64
CA LYS A 85 -5.57 -2.54 -15.89
C LYS A 85 -6.76 -3.45 -16.16
N ILE A 86 -7.86 -3.22 -15.44
CA ILE A 86 -9.11 -3.97 -15.56
C ILE A 86 -10.23 -2.97 -15.76
N SER A 87 -11.06 -3.21 -16.78
CA SER A 87 -12.32 -2.50 -16.96
C SER A 87 -13.46 -3.41 -16.51
N ILE A 88 -14.32 -2.91 -15.62
CA ILE A 88 -15.49 -3.64 -15.15
C ILE A 88 -16.75 -2.81 -15.33
N ARG A 89 -17.82 -3.43 -15.82
CA ARG A 89 -19.09 -2.78 -16.13
C ARG A 89 -20.23 -3.47 -15.42
N LYS A 90 -21.20 -2.68 -14.94
CA LYS A 90 -22.52 -3.16 -14.53
C LYS A 90 -23.59 -2.51 -15.39
N LYS A 91 -24.57 -3.31 -15.85
CA LYS A 91 -25.84 -2.77 -16.32
C LYS A 91 -26.72 -2.55 -15.10
N ASP A 92 -26.98 -1.30 -14.76
CA ASP A 92 -27.95 -0.98 -13.71
C ASP A 92 -29.24 -0.51 -14.37
N HIS A 93 -30.36 -1.11 -13.96
CA HIS A 93 -31.71 -0.65 -14.33
C HIS A 93 -32.20 0.49 -13.42
N ASN A 94 -31.41 0.85 -12.40
CA ASN A 94 -31.69 1.93 -11.48
C ASN A 94 -30.86 3.17 -11.86
N ASN A 95 -31.55 4.27 -12.08
CA ASN A 95 -31.04 5.50 -12.68
C ASN A 95 -30.05 6.29 -11.80
N THR A 96 -29.30 5.74 -10.84
CA THR A 96 -28.29 6.54 -10.10
C THR A 96 -27.07 5.73 -9.68
N ILE A 97 -25.92 6.40 -9.62
CA ILE A 97 -24.67 5.81 -9.13
C ILE A 97 -24.74 5.65 -7.61
N ASP A 98 -25.00 4.44 -7.13
CA ASP A 98 -24.97 4.08 -5.71
C ASP A 98 -23.55 3.68 -5.27
N THR A 99 -23.08 4.17 -4.13
CA THR A 99 -21.83 3.74 -3.47
C THR A 99 -21.77 2.22 -3.30
N LYS A 100 -22.90 1.54 -3.09
CA LYS A 100 -22.94 0.07 -3.02
C LYS A 100 -22.53 -0.59 -4.34
N ASN A 101 -22.94 -0.03 -5.46
CA ASN A 101 -22.58 -0.53 -6.78
C ASN A 101 -21.09 -0.31 -7.07
N LEU A 102 -20.55 0.85 -6.67
CA LEU A 102 -19.11 1.13 -6.73
C LEU A 102 -18.30 0.13 -5.89
N ILE A 103 -18.69 -0.09 -4.62
CA ILE A 103 -18.05 -1.07 -3.73
C ILE A 103 -18.12 -2.48 -4.32
N TYR A 104 -19.26 -2.86 -4.88
CA TYR A 104 -19.43 -4.15 -5.54
C TYR A 104 -18.44 -4.31 -6.70
N LEU A 105 -18.42 -3.36 -7.65
CA LEU A 105 -17.53 -3.39 -8.81
C LEU A 105 -16.05 -3.43 -8.41
N LEU A 106 -15.65 -2.65 -7.40
CA LEU A 106 -14.27 -2.64 -6.91
C LEU A 106 -13.87 -3.97 -6.28
N ASN A 107 -14.75 -4.60 -5.49
CA ASN A 107 -14.47 -5.91 -4.91
C ASN A 107 -14.44 -7.00 -5.98
N GLU A 108 -15.35 -6.97 -6.96
CA GLU A 108 -15.32 -7.89 -8.08
C GLU A 108 -14.01 -7.76 -8.87
N ALA A 109 -13.59 -6.53 -9.23
CA ALA A 109 -12.34 -6.31 -9.93
C ALA A 109 -11.12 -6.80 -9.15
N LYS A 110 -11.10 -6.56 -7.82
CA LYS A 110 -10.06 -7.07 -6.93
C LYS A 110 -10.03 -8.61 -6.93
N ASP A 111 -11.17 -9.25 -6.76
CA ASP A 111 -11.28 -10.71 -6.70
C ASP A 111 -10.83 -11.35 -8.02
N GLN A 112 -11.20 -10.77 -9.16
CA GLN A 112 -10.74 -11.24 -10.48
C GLN A 112 -9.22 -11.06 -10.64
N CYS A 113 -8.68 -9.93 -10.21
CA CYS A 113 -7.23 -9.68 -10.23
C CYS A 113 -6.47 -10.72 -9.40
N GLN A 114 -6.93 -10.97 -8.16
CA GLN A 114 -6.28 -11.91 -7.24
C GLN A 114 -6.38 -13.37 -7.70
N LYS A 115 -7.52 -13.77 -8.30
CA LYS A 115 -7.68 -15.13 -8.87
C LYS A 115 -6.77 -15.36 -10.08
N THR A 116 -6.57 -14.33 -10.90
CA THR A 116 -5.76 -14.44 -12.12
C THR A 116 -4.26 -14.42 -11.81
N LEU A 117 -3.86 -13.65 -10.81
CA LEU A 117 -2.46 -13.43 -10.45
C LEU A 117 -2.14 -14.08 -9.12
N GLU A 118 -2.14 -15.41 -9.12
CA GLU A 118 -1.74 -16.19 -7.96
C GLU A 118 -0.35 -15.74 -7.46
N ASN A 119 -0.19 -15.69 -6.13
CA ASN A 119 1.06 -15.28 -5.46
C ASN A 119 1.51 -13.83 -5.70
N GLN A 120 0.61 -12.96 -6.18
CA GLN A 120 0.83 -11.51 -6.22
C GLN A 120 0.04 -10.81 -5.10
N ARG A 121 0.62 -9.75 -4.54
CA ARG A 121 -0.03 -8.87 -3.57
C ARG A 121 -0.32 -7.54 -4.25
N ILE A 122 -1.57 -7.09 -4.16
CA ILE A 122 -1.98 -5.75 -4.58
C ILE A 122 -1.43 -4.74 -3.57
N VAL A 123 -0.66 -3.75 -4.05
CA VAL A 123 -0.05 -2.69 -3.25
C VAL A 123 -0.79 -1.36 -3.44
N HIS A 124 -1.07 -1.00 -4.70
CA HIS A 124 -1.91 0.17 -5.02
C HIS A 124 -3.10 -0.25 -5.86
N THR A 125 -4.23 0.44 -5.65
CA THR A 125 -5.41 0.35 -6.51
C THR A 125 -5.89 1.75 -6.80
N THR A 126 -6.03 2.10 -8.07
CA THR A 126 -6.47 3.44 -8.49
C THR A 126 -7.57 3.32 -9.52
N ILE A 127 -8.62 4.11 -9.39
CA ILE A 127 -9.63 4.27 -10.46
C ILE A 127 -9.07 5.27 -11.46
N GLU A 128 -8.79 4.84 -12.68
CA GLU A 128 -8.28 5.71 -13.74
C GLU A 128 -9.41 6.45 -14.48
N ASN A 129 -10.60 5.85 -14.53
CA ASN A 129 -11.74 6.42 -15.25
C ASN A 129 -13.07 5.88 -14.72
N TYR A 130 -14.04 6.78 -14.59
CA TYR A 130 -15.45 6.45 -14.39
C TYR A 130 -16.16 6.67 -15.73
N LEU A 131 -16.71 5.62 -16.33
CA LEU A 131 -17.42 5.69 -17.61
C LEU A 131 -18.92 5.57 -17.38
N ILE A 132 -19.66 6.65 -17.64
CA ILE A 132 -21.11 6.71 -17.48
C ILE A 132 -21.74 7.07 -18.82
N ASP A 133 -22.55 6.16 -19.36
CA ASP A 133 -23.22 6.33 -20.66
C ASP A 133 -22.27 6.84 -21.77
N ASN A 134 -21.08 6.22 -21.82
CA ASN A 134 -19.97 6.52 -22.72
C ASN A 134 -19.26 7.87 -22.50
N ILE A 135 -19.54 8.57 -21.41
CA ILE A 135 -18.83 9.79 -20.99
C ILE A 135 -17.82 9.43 -19.91
N SER A 136 -16.56 9.84 -20.11
CA SER A 136 -15.45 9.62 -19.19
C SER A 136 -15.38 10.73 -18.15
N TYR A 137 -15.11 10.33 -16.90
CA TYR A 137 -14.89 11.22 -15.77
C TYR A 137 -13.62 10.82 -15.03
N SER A 138 -12.82 11.82 -14.65
CA SER A 138 -11.60 11.64 -13.87
C SER A 138 -11.85 11.46 -12.37
N SER A 139 -13.05 11.80 -11.89
CA SER A 139 -13.48 11.65 -10.49
C SER A 139 -14.92 11.16 -10.46
N LEU A 140 -15.34 10.60 -9.32
CA LEU A 140 -16.71 10.11 -9.14
C LEU A 140 -17.70 11.27 -9.29
N PRO A 141 -18.58 11.30 -10.31
CA PRO A 141 -19.50 12.40 -10.48
C PRO A 141 -20.67 12.30 -9.50
N GLU A 142 -21.05 13.45 -8.92
CA GLU A 142 -22.16 13.53 -7.98
C GLU A 142 -23.52 13.38 -8.66
N ASN A 143 -24.43 12.62 -8.03
CA ASN A 143 -25.88 12.58 -8.32
C ASN A 143 -26.23 12.45 -9.81
N LYS A 144 -25.47 11.68 -10.58
CA LYS A 144 -25.77 11.45 -11.99
C LYS A 144 -26.67 10.26 -12.20
N GLU A 145 -27.67 10.47 -13.04
CA GLU A 145 -28.39 9.37 -13.63
C GLU A 145 -27.53 8.63 -14.64
N CYS A 146 -27.68 7.31 -14.65
CA CYS A 146 -26.80 6.41 -15.36
C CYS A 146 -27.61 5.20 -15.85
N GLY A 147 -27.59 4.95 -17.16
CA GLY A 147 -28.03 3.66 -17.71
C GLY A 147 -26.92 2.61 -17.69
N ASN A 148 -25.67 3.04 -17.86
CA ASN A 148 -24.50 2.18 -17.85
C ASN A 148 -23.35 2.79 -17.06
N PHE A 149 -22.80 2.01 -16.12
CA PHE A 149 -21.66 2.40 -15.31
C PHE A 149 -20.51 1.41 -15.48
N SER A 150 -19.33 1.92 -15.79
CA SER A 150 -18.09 1.14 -15.86
C SER A 150 -16.95 1.87 -15.14
N LEU A 151 -15.99 1.09 -14.66
CA LEU A 151 -14.77 1.58 -14.03
C LEU A 151 -13.57 1.02 -14.76
N ASP A 152 -12.61 1.87 -15.07
CA ASP A 152 -11.26 1.43 -15.44
C ASP A 152 -10.38 1.55 -14.20
N ILE A 153 -9.84 0.42 -13.76
CA ILE A 153 -9.11 0.27 -12.50
C ILE A 153 -7.70 -0.20 -12.80
N LYS A 154 -6.70 0.48 -12.22
CA LYS A 154 -5.30 0.07 -12.24
C LYS A 154 -4.93 -0.54 -10.89
N PHE A 155 -4.44 -1.77 -10.92
CA PHE A 155 -3.77 -2.43 -9.80
C PHE A 155 -2.25 -2.36 -10.01
N ILE A 156 -1.50 -2.08 -8.95
CA ILE A 156 -0.05 -2.26 -8.92
C ILE A 156 0.24 -3.41 -7.97
N CYS A 157 0.74 -4.51 -8.52
CA CYS A 157 0.99 -5.74 -7.80
C CYS A 157 2.48 -6.01 -7.65
N ILE A 158 2.86 -6.82 -6.68
CA ILE A 158 4.23 -7.31 -6.50
C ILE A 158 4.18 -8.71 -5.90
N SER A 159 5.25 -9.50 -6.07
CA SER A 159 5.32 -10.86 -5.53
C SER A 159 5.00 -10.88 -4.03
N ASP A 160 4.01 -11.68 -3.64
CA ASP A 160 3.64 -11.84 -2.23
C ASP A 160 4.79 -12.46 -1.42
N LYS A 161 5.57 -13.34 -2.04
CA LYS A 161 6.79 -13.89 -1.44
C LYS A 161 7.80 -12.79 -1.09
N PHE A 162 7.99 -11.82 -1.99
CA PHE A 162 8.91 -10.71 -1.77
C PHE A 162 8.46 -9.86 -0.57
N ILE A 163 7.19 -9.47 -0.51
CA ILE A 163 6.66 -8.69 0.62
C ILE A 163 6.73 -9.50 1.93
N LYS A 164 6.36 -10.78 1.91
CA LYS A 164 6.47 -11.67 3.08
C LYS A 164 7.89 -11.77 3.61
N ASN A 165 8.90 -11.76 2.74
CA ASN A 165 10.30 -11.76 3.20
C ASN A 165 10.65 -10.48 3.97
N LEU A 166 10.20 -9.31 3.50
CA LEU A 166 10.38 -8.04 4.21
C LEU A 166 9.63 -8.03 5.54
N GLU A 167 8.37 -8.48 5.55
CA GLU A 167 7.56 -8.63 6.76
C GLU A 167 8.23 -9.57 7.78
N ASN A 168 8.79 -10.69 7.32
CA ASN A 168 9.47 -11.65 8.18
C ASN A 168 10.76 -11.10 8.79
N ILE A 169 11.50 -10.24 8.07
CA ILE A 169 12.67 -9.53 8.64
C ILE A 169 12.21 -8.59 9.75
N LEU A 170 11.20 -7.74 9.47
CA LEU A 170 10.68 -6.77 10.43
C LEU A 170 10.04 -7.44 11.67
N LYS A 171 9.39 -8.59 11.48
CA LYS A 171 8.78 -9.37 12.56
C LYS A 171 9.77 -9.84 13.62
N ARG A 172 11.07 -9.99 13.28
CA ARG A 172 12.13 -10.32 14.26
C ARG A 172 12.28 -9.25 15.34
N TYR A 173 11.89 -8.03 15.03
CA TYR A 173 11.88 -6.88 15.94
C TYR A 173 10.48 -6.57 16.48
N HIS A 174 9.51 -7.47 16.28
CA HIS A 174 8.10 -7.25 16.59
C HIS A 174 7.45 -6.05 15.88
N ILE A 175 8.02 -5.63 14.75
CA ILE A 175 7.49 -4.55 13.91
C ILE A 175 6.53 -5.14 12.88
N SER A 176 5.34 -4.58 12.77
CA SER A 176 4.39 -4.88 11.70
C SER A 176 4.51 -3.87 10.55
N VAL A 177 4.25 -4.32 9.33
CA VAL A 177 4.14 -3.42 8.17
C VAL A 177 2.72 -2.87 8.12
N ASN A 178 2.58 -1.54 8.17
CA ASN A 178 1.27 -0.89 8.04
C ASN A 178 0.79 -0.90 6.59
N GLN A 179 1.63 -0.37 5.70
CA GLN A 179 1.36 -0.25 4.28
C GLN A 179 2.69 -0.27 3.52
N ALA A 180 2.66 -0.79 2.29
CA ALA A 180 3.76 -0.68 1.35
C ALA A 180 3.39 0.32 0.24
N VAL A 181 4.38 1.03 -0.27
CA VAL A 181 4.24 2.03 -1.32
C VAL A 181 5.34 1.82 -2.37
N SER A 182 4.97 1.84 -3.64
CA SER A 182 5.90 1.77 -4.78
C SER A 182 6.51 3.13 -5.08
N VAL A 183 7.83 3.20 -5.20
CA VAL A 183 8.52 4.43 -5.64
C VAL A 183 8.15 4.82 -7.07
N GLU A 184 7.94 3.85 -7.96
CA GLU A 184 7.49 4.13 -9.33
C GLU A 184 6.12 4.83 -9.32
N TYR A 185 5.19 4.36 -8.48
CA TYR A 185 3.88 5.00 -8.30
C TYR A 185 4.00 6.43 -7.77
N LEU A 186 4.87 6.66 -6.77
CA LEU A 186 5.13 8.01 -6.25
C LEU A 186 5.63 8.96 -7.35
N ASN A 187 6.58 8.50 -8.16
CA ASN A 187 7.15 9.29 -9.25
C ASN A 187 6.12 9.59 -10.35
N GLN A 188 5.23 8.63 -10.65
CA GLN A 188 4.13 8.84 -11.59
C GLN A 188 3.11 9.86 -11.08
N TYR A 189 2.81 9.86 -9.77
CA TYR A 189 1.79 10.74 -9.19
C TYR A 189 2.27 12.18 -8.98
N PHE A 190 3.46 12.39 -8.41
CA PHE A 190 3.92 13.73 -8.03
C PHE A 190 4.68 14.50 -9.12
N SER A 191 4.96 13.88 -10.27
CA SER A 191 5.89 14.39 -11.30
C SER A 191 7.32 14.58 -10.74
N GLN A 192 8.35 14.53 -11.60
CA GLN A 192 9.76 14.45 -11.17
C GLN A 192 10.31 15.68 -10.40
N ASN A 193 9.50 16.70 -10.09
CA ASN A 193 10.03 18.03 -9.84
C ASN A 193 10.06 18.57 -8.40
N GLU A 194 9.49 17.97 -7.35
CA GLU A 194 9.41 18.79 -6.11
C GLU A 194 9.57 18.17 -4.71
N HIS A 195 9.68 16.86 -4.48
CA HIS A 195 9.69 16.35 -3.09
C HIS A 195 10.67 15.22 -2.79
N LYS A 196 11.09 15.09 -1.52
CA LYS A 196 11.85 13.94 -1.03
C LYS A 196 10.93 12.71 -0.99
N ILE A 197 11.45 11.53 -1.33
CA ILE A 197 10.66 10.28 -1.45
C ILE A 197 9.80 9.96 -0.22
N PHE A 198 10.30 10.25 0.99
CA PHE A 198 9.56 10.04 2.23
C PHE A 198 8.37 10.98 2.39
N ASP A 199 8.48 12.22 1.92
CA ASP A 199 7.39 13.19 1.96
C ASP A 199 6.31 12.83 0.94
N MET A 200 6.70 12.35 -0.24
CA MET A 200 5.77 11.81 -1.25
C MET A 200 5.01 10.60 -0.70
N ALA A 201 5.73 9.65 -0.10
CA ALA A 201 5.12 8.48 0.51
C ALA A 201 4.14 8.87 1.61
N GLU A 202 4.53 9.80 2.49
CA GLU A 202 3.66 10.29 3.57
C GLU A 202 2.38 10.94 3.05
N LYS A 203 2.47 11.76 1.98
CA LYS A 203 1.29 12.36 1.34
C LYS A 203 0.33 11.29 0.80
N ILE A 204 0.86 10.26 0.13
CA ILE A 204 0.05 9.15 -0.41
C ILE A 204 -0.58 8.31 0.70
N ILE A 205 0.20 7.94 1.71
CA ILE A 205 -0.30 7.21 2.89
C ILE A 205 -1.40 8.02 3.62
N SER A 206 -1.30 9.35 3.57
CA SER A 206 -2.31 10.26 4.14
C SER A 206 -3.54 10.47 3.25
N GLY A 207 -3.62 9.79 2.10
CA GLY A 207 -4.79 9.81 1.22
C GLY A 207 -4.86 10.98 0.25
N CYS A 208 -3.72 11.53 -0.20
CA CYS A 208 -3.74 12.67 -1.13
C CYS A 208 -4.23 12.33 -2.55
N ASN A 209 -4.34 11.05 -2.92
CA ASN A 209 -4.94 10.62 -4.18
C ASN A 209 -6.40 10.20 -3.94
N GLU A 210 -7.34 11.05 -4.35
CA GLU A 210 -8.78 10.83 -4.18
C GLU A 210 -9.31 9.60 -4.95
N ASN A 211 -8.59 9.17 -5.98
CA ASN A 211 -8.93 7.99 -6.78
C ASN A 211 -8.23 6.70 -6.30
N GLU A 212 -7.38 6.78 -5.27
CA GLU A 212 -6.74 5.60 -4.68
C GLU A 212 -7.69 4.90 -3.70
N ILE A 213 -7.83 3.59 -3.88
CA ILE A 213 -8.73 2.75 -3.09
C ILE A 213 -7.92 1.91 -2.12
N ILE A 214 -8.22 2.06 -0.84
CA ILE A 214 -7.65 1.23 0.23
C ILE A 214 -8.68 0.15 0.58
N PHE A 215 -8.37 -1.09 0.24
CA PHE A 215 -9.18 -2.22 0.68
C PHE A 215 -8.90 -2.52 2.15
N SER A 216 -9.88 -2.25 3.01
CA SER A 216 -9.85 -2.78 4.38
C SER A 216 -10.26 -4.25 4.36
N ASN A 217 -9.48 -5.09 5.03
CA ASN A 217 -9.94 -6.44 5.32
C ASN A 217 -11.12 -6.30 6.30
N LYS A 218 -12.31 -6.79 5.92
CA LYS A 218 -13.33 -7.07 6.92
C LYS A 218 -12.68 -8.00 7.95
N SER A 219 -12.76 -7.64 9.23
CA SER A 219 -12.39 -8.58 10.29
C SER A 219 -13.06 -9.91 9.96
N SER A 220 -12.29 -11.00 9.94
CA SER A 220 -12.88 -12.32 9.71
C SER A 220 -13.97 -12.47 10.76
N LYS A 221 -15.25 -12.43 10.36
CA LYS A 221 -16.33 -12.84 11.25
C LYS A 221 -15.89 -14.21 11.76
N ASN A 222 -15.80 -14.38 13.07
CA ASN A 222 -15.42 -15.64 13.66
C ASN A 222 -16.30 -16.71 13.02
N LYS A 223 -15.70 -17.54 12.14
CA LYS A 223 -16.45 -18.58 11.45
C LYS A 223 -17.13 -19.42 12.51
N GLY A 224 -18.45 -19.55 12.41
CA GLY A 224 -19.23 -20.34 13.36
C GLY A 224 -18.71 -21.78 13.38
N PHE A 225 -18.97 -22.51 14.47
CA PHE A 225 -18.56 -23.92 14.58
C PHE A 225 -18.96 -24.73 13.33
N PHE A 226 -20.17 -24.51 12.81
CA PHE A 226 -20.67 -25.17 11.60
C PHE A 226 -19.90 -24.80 10.33
N GLU A 227 -19.54 -23.52 10.12
CA GLU A 227 -18.75 -23.11 8.95
C GLU A 227 -17.32 -23.68 9.00
N LYS A 228 -16.76 -23.85 10.21
CA LYS A 228 -15.48 -24.55 10.39
C LYS A 228 -15.63 -26.05 10.11
N PHE A 229 -16.73 -26.66 10.57
CA PHE A 229 -17.02 -28.07 10.40
C PHE A 229 -17.18 -28.44 8.91
N PHE A 230 -17.95 -27.68 8.12
CA PHE A 230 -18.14 -28.01 6.71
C PHE A 230 -16.88 -27.81 5.86
N ASN A 231 -16.02 -26.84 6.18
CA ASN A 231 -14.74 -26.68 5.49
C ASN A 231 -13.76 -27.85 5.71
N LEU A 232 -13.99 -28.74 6.68
CA LEU A 232 -13.18 -29.95 6.86
C LEU A 232 -13.51 -31.05 5.84
N PHE A 233 -14.65 -30.95 5.15
CA PHE A 233 -15.13 -31.94 4.18
C PHE A 233 -15.06 -31.45 2.73
N SER A 234 -14.47 -30.27 2.50
CA SER A 234 -14.27 -29.67 1.17
C SER A 234 -12.87 -29.89 0.65
#